data_AF-A0A9D4TE81-F1
#
_entry.id   AF-A0A9D4TE81-F1
#
_cell.length_a   1.000
_cell.length_b   1.000
_cell.length_c   1.000
_cell.angle_alpha   90.00
_cell.angle_beta   90.00
_cell.angle_gamma   90.00
#
_symmetry.space_group_name_H-M   'P 1'
#
loop_
_entity.id
_entity.type
_entity.pdbx_description
1 polymer ?
#
loop_
_entity_poly.entity_id
_entity_poly.type
_entity_poly.pdbx_seq_one_letter_code
_entity_poly.pdbx_strand_id
1 'polypeptide(L)'
;MEISAEIFDGPGWATAWEAEDSRLRRARSWPPGRSSTTTNRRAPGAPKRQSTMHRVVTASRLPRLPKDQISVIIRPRGGLDVARVDLVLLARAVIMTAKITDEQAREDTICPNRMQNIIVISTPHQSNAAEYVKGVIKNVDISFDDATLKRLIVHDRNPTAIEARRIKTPKSLQFDGLRVPSTVMCGTAIVPCSLYKRQVDVSRTCGGVGHRADVCRNANATSQKCHNCGETLREDAEHHCEPKCKLCNGDHPTNAKDAFTFHTW
;
A
#
# COMPACT_ATOMS: atom_id res chain seq x y z
N MET A 1 2.58 23.25 7.88
CA MET A 1 2.58 23.08 6.41
C MET A 1 1.13 22.92 6.00
N GLU A 2 0.50 24.01 5.55
CA GLU A 2 -0.94 24.06 5.27
C GLU A 2 -1.27 23.21 4.04
N ILE A 3 -2.14 22.23 4.24
CA ILE A 3 -2.67 21.36 3.19
C ILE A 3 -3.76 22.16 2.48
N SER A 4 -3.53 22.53 1.22
CA SER A 4 -4.49 23.26 0.42
C SER A 4 -5.76 22.43 0.19
N ALA A 5 -6.91 23.04 0.50
CA ALA A 5 -8.24 22.43 0.54
C ALA A 5 -8.85 22.10 -0.84
N GLU A 6 -8.06 22.14 -1.92
CA GLU A 6 -8.56 22.03 -3.29
C GLU A 6 -8.37 20.65 -3.93
N ILE A 7 -7.89 19.64 -3.18
CA ILE A 7 -7.89 18.22 -3.63
C ILE A 7 -9.26 17.56 -3.32
N PHE A 8 -10.28 18.35 -2.93
CA PHE A 8 -11.43 17.87 -2.15
C PHE A 8 -12.76 17.68 -2.89
N ASP A 9 -12.80 17.74 -4.23
CA ASP A 9 -14.05 17.64 -5.00
C ASP A 9 -14.07 16.45 -5.99
N GLY A 10 -13.68 15.26 -5.53
CA GLY A 10 -13.79 14.00 -6.29
C GLY A 10 -14.40 12.86 -5.47
N PRO A 11 -15.11 11.90 -6.10
CA PRO A 11 -15.84 10.84 -5.41
C PRO A 11 -14.89 9.79 -4.82
N GLY A 12 -14.18 10.10 -3.73
CA GLY A 12 -13.48 9.14 -2.83
C GLY A 12 -12.37 8.26 -3.42
N TRP A 13 -12.25 8.20 -4.74
CA TRP A 13 -11.33 7.43 -5.54
C TRP A 13 -10.37 8.38 -6.23
N ALA A 14 -9.08 8.17 -6.05
CA ALA A 14 -8.04 8.79 -6.83
C ALA A 14 -7.07 7.68 -7.21
N THR A 15 -6.77 7.54 -8.50
CA THR A 15 -5.68 6.64 -8.87
C THR A 15 -4.36 7.29 -8.42
N ALA A 16 -3.42 6.48 -7.93
CA ALA A 16 -2.11 6.99 -7.53
C ALA A 16 -1.40 7.73 -8.69
N TRP A 17 -1.65 7.28 -9.92
CA TRP A 17 -1.05 7.81 -11.13
C TRP A 17 -1.65 9.15 -11.57
N GLU A 18 -2.96 9.38 -11.41
CA GLU A 18 -3.58 10.70 -11.64
C GLU A 18 -3.06 11.75 -10.65
N ALA A 19 -2.78 11.34 -9.40
CA ALA A 19 -2.19 12.21 -8.39
C ALA A 19 -0.72 12.55 -8.70
N GLU A 20 0.05 11.61 -9.25
CA GLU A 20 1.42 11.83 -9.71
C GLU A 20 1.47 12.75 -10.94
N ASP A 21 0.64 12.53 -11.96
CA ASP A 21 0.56 13.38 -13.15
C ASP A 21 0.13 14.82 -12.79
N SER A 22 -0.84 14.97 -11.87
CA SER A 22 -1.27 16.28 -11.36
C SER A 22 -0.15 17.04 -10.62
N ARG A 23 0.74 16.32 -9.92
CA ARG A 23 1.92 16.92 -9.28
C ARG A 23 2.96 17.33 -10.29
N LEU A 24 3.26 16.46 -11.27
CA LEU A 24 4.22 16.73 -12.33
C LEU A 24 3.81 17.92 -13.19
N ARG A 25 2.52 18.06 -13.51
CA ARG A 25 1.98 19.24 -14.20
C ARG A 25 2.14 20.53 -13.39
N ARG A 26 1.86 20.48 -12.08
CA ARG A 26 2.06 21.63 -11.16
C ARG A 26 3.53 22.03 -11.00
N ALA A 27 4.43 21.05 -10.94
CA ALA A 27 5.86 21.31 -10.86
C ALA A 27 6.42 21.94 -12.15
N ARG A 28 5.83 21.64 -13.31
CA ARG A 28 6.19 22.25 -14.60
C ARG A 28 5.61 23.65 -14.80
N SER A 29 4.54 24.02 -14.10
CA SER A 29 3.81 25.27 -14.33
C SER A 29 4.21 26.45 -13.44
N TRP A 30 5.21 26.30 -12.54
CA TRP A 30 5.60 27.36 -11.61
C TRP A 30 6.94 28.01 -11.98
N PRO A 31 6.98 29.26 -12.48
CA PRO A 31 8.23 30.00 -12.60
C PRO A 31 8.70 30.51 -11.23
N PRO A 32 10.01 30.64 -10.98
CA PRO A 32 10.50 31.09 -9.68
C PRO A 32 10.21 32.58 -9.50
N GLY A 33 9.48 32.91 -8.43
CA GLY A 33 9.36 34.29 -7.94
C GLY A 33 8.13 35.04 -8.43
N ARG A 34 7.04 34.97 -7.66
CA ARG A 34 6.18 36.13 -7.38
C ARG A 34 5.31 35.84 -6.17
N SER A 35 5.55 36.56 -5.09
CA SER A 35 4.63 36.70 -3.97
C SER A 35 3.37 37.41 -4.47
N SER A 36 2.24 36.71 -4.56
CA SER A 36 0.94 37.32 -4.84
C SER A 36 0.13 37.41 -3.56
N THR A 37 -0.01 38.63 -3.07
CA THR A 37 -1.01 39.07 -2.09
C THR A 37 -2.39 38.88 -2.74
N THR A 38 -3.15 37.87 -2.33
CA THR A 38 -4.48 37.62 -2.88
C THR A 38 -5.56 38.19 -1.96
N THR A 39 -6.20 39.25 -2.43
CA THR A 39 -7.40 39.84 -1.84
C THR A 39 -8.58 38.89 -1.98
N ASN A 40 -9.31 38.73 -0.88
CA ASN A 40 -10.43 37.81 -0.70
C ASN A 40 -11.67 38.35 -1.43
N ARG A 41 -11.96 37.86 -2.65
CA ARG A 41 -13.28 38.03 -3.28
C ARG A 41 -13.92 36.65 -3.45
N ARG A 42 -14.94 36.38 -2.62
CA ARG A 42 -15.76 35.16 -2.69
C ARG A 42 -16.50 35.10 -4.03
N ALA A 43 -16.25 34.05 -4.81
CA ALA A 43 -16.99 33.76 -6.02
C ALA A 43 -18.38 33.17 -5.69
N PRO A 44 -19.45 33.54 -6.42
CA PRO A 44 -20.77 32.94 -6.27
C PRO A 44 -20.80 31.59 -6.99
N GLY A 45 -21.00 30.51 -6.24
CA GLY A 45 -21.06 29.14 -6.78
C GLY A 45 -20.51 28.04 -5.86
N ALA A 46 -20.56 28.23 -4.54
CA ALA A 46 -20.07 27.21 -3.61
C ALA A 46 -20.85 25.89 -3.78
N PRO A 47 -20.18 24.73 -3.95
CA PRO A 47 -20.86 23.46 -4.16
C PRO A 47 -21.77 23.14 -2.95
N LYS A 48 -23.01 22.74 -3.22
CA LYS A 48 -23.98 22.35 -2.20
C LYS A 48 -23.38 21.23 -1.36
N ARG A 49 -23.30 21.43 -0.03
CA ARG A 49 -22.89 20.40 0.93
C ARG A 49 -23.78 19.16 0.76
N GLN A 50 -23.26 18.12 0.10
CA GLN A 50 -23.93 16.84 0.03
C GLN A 50 -24.02 16.22 1.42
N SER A 51 -25.14 15.54 1.72
CA SER A 51 -25.32 14.89 3.02
C SER A 51 -24.23 13.84 3.25
N THR A 52 -23.78 13.69 4.50
CA THR A 52 -22.76 12.69 4.88
C THR A 52 -23.15 11.29 4.41
N MET A 53 -24.43 10.93 4.50
CA MET A 53 -24.96 9.65 4.00
C MET A 53 -24.76 9.48 2.49
N HIS A 54 -25.05 10.52 1.69
CA HIS A 54 -24.83 10.46 0.25
C HIS A 54 -23.35 10.27 -0.09
N ARG A 55 -22.45 10.94 0.64
CA ARG A 55 -21.00 10.78 0.46
C ARG A 55 -20.53 9.37 0.80
N VAL A 56 -21.02 8.79 1.90
CA VAL A 56 -20.71 7.40 2.28
C VAL A 56 -21.21 6.40 1.24
N VAL A 57 -22.44 6.57 0.74
CA VAL A 57 -22.99 5.72 -0.31
C VAL A 57 -22.20 5.84 -1.60
N THR A 58 -21.85 7.05 -2.04
CA THR A 58 -21.05 7.27 -3.25
C THR A 58 -19.64 6.70 -3.10
N ALA A 59 -18.98 6.92 -1.96
CA ALA A 59 -17.66 6.35 -1.69
C ALA A 59 -17.69 4.83 -1.53
N SER A 60 -18.83 4.23 -1.16
CA SER A 60 -18.95 2.78 -1.04
C SER A 60 -19.04 2.03 -2.36
N ARG A 61 -19.31 2.73 -3.46
CA ARG A 61 -19.35 2.14 -4.80
C ARG A 61 -17.93 2.06 -5.33
N LEU A 62 -17.50 0.86 -5.75
CA LEU A 62 -16.22 0.65 -6.44
C LEU A 62 -16.07 1.68 -7.58
N PRO A 63 -14.84 2.16 -7.90
CA PRO A 63 -14.67 3.00 -9.06
C PRO A 63 -15.01 2.18 -10.30
N ARG A 64 -15.25 2.85 -11.43
CA ARG A 64 -15.45 2.14 -12.70
C ARG A 64 -14.11 1.54 -13.14
N LEU A 65 -13.87 0.32 -12.70
CA LEU A 65 -12.72 -0.50 -13.11
C LEU A 65 -13.08 -1.28 -14.39
N PRO A 66 -12.07 -1.61 -15.22
CA PRO A 66 -12.28 -2.51 -16.36
C PRO A 66 -12.88 -3.84 -15.89
N LYS A 67 -13.96 -4.29 -16.54
CA LYS A 67 -14.74 -5.47 -16.10
C LYS A 67 -14.04 -6.80 -16.37
N ASP A 68 -13.09 -6.78 -17.29
CA ASP A 68 -12.26 -7.90 -17.75
C ASP A 68 -11.01 -8.09 -16.89
N GLN A 69 -10.75 -7.20 -15.93
CA GLN A 69 -9.61 -7.25 -15.04
C GLN A 69 -9.94 -7.89 -13.69
N ILE A 70 -8.93 -8.48 -13.06
CA ILE A 70 -9.02 -9.07 -11.74
C ILE A 70 -9.00 -7.94 -10.71
N SER A 71 -10.02 -7.88 -9.87
CA SER A 71 -10.11 -6.92 -8.76
C SER A 71 -9.64 -7.56 -7.46
N VAL A 72 -8.54 -7.05 -6.90
CA VAL A 72 -8.03 -7.41 -5.58
C VAL A 72 -8.42 -6.32 -4.59
N ILE A 73 -9.15 -6.69 -3.53
CA ILE A 73 -9.55 -5.75 -2.47
C ILE A 73 -8.67 -5.98 -1.26
N ILE A 74 -7.97 -4.92 -0.83
CA ILE A 74 -7.10 -4.91 0.34
C ILE A 74 -7.71 -3.99 1.41
N ARG A 75 -7.82 -4.48 2.65
CA ARG A 75 -8.19 -3.73 3.85
C ARG A 75 -7.00 -3.67 4.80
N PRO A 76 -6.31 -2.52 4.91
CA PRO A 76 -5.22 -2.34 5.86
C PRO A 76 -5.67 -2.52 7.32
N ARG A 77 -4.77 -3.04 8.15
CA ARG A 77 -4.89 -3.20 9.61
C ARG A 77 -3.59 -2.70 10.28
N GLY A 78 -3.60 -2.63 11.61
CA GLY A 78 -2.45 -2.11 12.38
C GLY A 78 -2.33 -0.59 12.32
N GLY A 79 -3.47 0.12 12.26
CA GLY A 79 -3.49 1.58 12.35
C GLY A 79 -3.19 2.35 11.06
N LEU A 80 -2.96 1.69 9.92
CA LEU A 80 -2.86 2.39 8.62
C LEU A 80 -4.21 3.00 8.26
N ASP A 81 -4.25 4.33 8.27
CA ASP A 81 -5.38 5.13 7.81
C ASP A 81 -5.06 5.69 6.42
N VAL A 82 -5.64 5.08 5.38
CA VAL A 82 -5.47 5.46 3.96
C VAL A 82 -5.80 6.94 3.72
N ALA A 83 -6.63 7.57 4.55
CA ALA A 83 -6.93 8.99 4.45
C ALA A 83 -5.73 9.89 4.79
N ARG A 84 -4.80 9.39 5.60
CA ARG A 84 -3.64 10.14 6.13
C ARG A 84 -2.33 9.86 5.40
N VAL A 85 -2.35 8.94 4.44
CA VAL A 85 -1.15 8.55 3.68
C VAL A 85 -1.11 9.21 2.30
N ASP A 86 0.10 9.53 1.84
CA ASP A 86 0.35 9.90 0.46
C ASP A 86 0.01 8.73 -0.49
N LEU A 87 -0.85 8.98 -1.48
CA LEU A 87 -1.37 7.93 -2.36
C LEU A 87 -0.27 7.27 -3.21
N VAL A 88 0.73 8.05 -3.63
CA VAL A 88 1.85 7.53 -4.45
C VAL A 88 2.75 6.65 -3.58
N LEU A 89 3.06 7.09 -2.36
CA LEU A 89 3.81 6.26 -1.41
C LEU A 89 3.06 4.99 -1.03
N LEU A 90 1.73 5.07 -0.87
CA LEU A 90 0.89 3.91 -0.58
C LEU A 90 0.90 2.90 -1.75
N ALA A 91 0.70 3.37 -2.98
CA ALA A 91 0.72 2.51 -4.16
C ALA A 91 2.08 1.84 -4.35
N ARG A 92 3.19 2.59 -4.21
CA ARG A 92 4.54 2.03 -4.24
C ARG A 92 4.71 0.99 -3.13
N ALA A 93 4.32 1.31 -1.89
CA ALA A 93 4.36 0.37 -0.75
C ALA A 93 3.70 -0.96 -1.10
N VAL A 94 2.50 -0.91 -1.68
CA VAL A 94 1.77 -2.10 -2.12
C VAL A 94 2.55 -2.90 -3.18
N ILE A 95 2.97 -2.26 -4.28
CA ILE A 95 3.74 -2.91 -5.37
C ILE A 95 5.00 -3.60 -4.85
N MET A 96 5.76 -2.91 -4.00
CA MET A 96 7.02 -3.42 -3.46
C MET A 96 6.82 -4.55 -2.47
N THR A 97 5.76 -4.48 -1.65
CA THR A 97 5.40 -5.61 -0.77
C THR A 97 5.00 -6.85 -1.57
N ALA A 98 4.33 -6.65 -2.72
CA ALA A 98 3.99 -7.69 -3.68
C ALA A 98 5.18 -8.12 -4.55
N LYS A 99 6.34 -7.44 -4.49
CA LYS A 99 7.53 -7.71 -5.34
C LYS A 99 7.25 -7.65 -6.84
N ILE A 100 6.23 -6.91 -7.23
CA ILE A 100 5.93 -6.61 -8.63
C ILE A 100 6.88 -5.48 -9.03
N THR A 101 7.45 -5.52 -10.24
CA THR A 101 8.26 -4.40 -10.72
C THR A 101 7.37 -3.21 -11.13
N ASP A 102 7.93 -2.01 -11.17
CA ASP A 102 7.17 -0.83 -11.61
C ASP A 102 6.60 -1.06 -13.01
N GLU A 103 7.35 -1.71 -13.91
CA GLU A 103 6.93 -2.03 -15.28
C GLU A 103 5.72 -2.98 -15.30
N GLN A 104 5.74 -4.03 -14.49
CA GLN A 104 4.64 -4.98 -14.37
C GLN A 104 3.39 -4.33 -13.77
N ALA A 105 3.57 -3.37 -12.85
CA ALA A 105 2.49 -2.65 -12.21
C ALA A 105 1.94 -1.48 -13.05
N ARG A 106 2.52 -1.16 -14.22
CA ARG A 106 2.06 -0.03 -15.07
C ARG A 106 0.63 -0.20 -15.56
N GLU A 107 0.21 -1.43 -15.80
CA GLU A 107 -1.15 -1.77 -16.25
C GLU A 107 -2.10 -1.99 -15.07
N ASP A 108 -1.58 -1.98 -13.85
CA ASP A 108 -2.37 -2.12 -12.63
C ASP A 108 -2.92 -0.77 -12.20
N THR A 109 -4.21 -0.75 -11.89
CA THR A 109 -4.88 0.43 -11.33
C THR A 109 -5.00 0.26 -9.82
N ILE A 110 -4.27 1.07 -9.05
CA ILE A 110 -4.33 1.10 -7.59
C ILE A 110 -5.22 2.27 -7.16
N CYS A 111 -6.33 1.93 -6.50
CA CYS A 111 -7.42 2.81 -6.12
C CYS A 111 -7.65 2.75 -4.60
N PRO A 112 -6.97 3.59 -3.80
CA PRO A 112 -7.26 3.72 -2.38
C PRO A 112 -8.59 4.44 -2.15
N ASN A 113 -9.42 3.90 -1.27
CA ASN A 113 -10.65 4.51 -0.80
C ASN A 113 -10.48 4.96 0.65
N ARG A 114 -10.31 6.27 0.81
CA ARG A 114 -10.04 6.92 2.10
C ARG A 114 -11.19 6.79 3.09
N MET A 115 -12.44 6.73 2.62
CA MET A 115 -13.61 6.67 3.49
C MET A 115 -13.83 5.28 4.07
N GLN A 116 -13.57 4.23 3.29
CA GLN A 116 -13.76 2.85 3.72
C GLN A 116 -12.49 2.22 4.32
N ASN A 117 -11.36 2.92 4.27
CA ASN A 117 -10.04 2.43 4.59
C ASN A 117 -9.74 1.11 3.87
N ILE A 118 -9.91 1.10 2.54
CA ILE A 118 -9.59 -0.02 1.66
C ILE A 118 -8.73 0.46 0.49
N ILE A 119 -8.09 -0.47 -0.20
CA ILE A 119 -7.33 -0.26 -1.43
C ILE A 119 -7.83 -1.31 -2.41
N VAL A 120 -8.32 -0.86 -3.57
CA VAL A 120 -8.72 -1.76 -4.65
C VAL A 120 -7.64 -1.74 -5.71
N ILE A 121 -7.21 -2.90 -6.16
CA ILE A 121 -6.23 -3.05 -7.24
C ILE A 121 -6.93 -3.77 -8.38
N SER A 122 -6.94 -3.16 -9.56
CA SER A 122 -7.39 -3.79 -10.80
C SER A 122 -6.18 -4.18 -11.61
N THR A 123 -6.05 -5.44 -12.00
CA THR A 123 -4.93 -5.91 -12.82
C THR A 123 -5.43 -6.83 -13.95
N PRO A 124 -4.94 -6.67 -15.19
CA PRO A 124 -5.20 -7.62 -16.25
C PRO A 124 -4.39 -8.92 -16.09
N HIS A 125 -3.37 -8.93 -15.24
CA HIS A 125 -2.41 -10.02 -15.11
C HIS A 125 -2.70 -10.89 -13.89
N GLN A 126 -3.05 -12.16 -14.12
CA GLN A 126 -3.27 -13.13 -13.04
C GLN A 126 -2.04 -13.32 -12.14
N SER A 127 -0.84 -13.21 -12.72
CA SER A 127 0.42 -13.24 -11.97
C SER A 127 0.53 -12.12 -10.95
N ASN A 128 0.12 -10.90 -11.32
CA ASN A 128 0.16 -9.74 -10.41
C ASN A 128 -0.89 -9.91 -9.31
N ALA A 129 -2.09 -10.37 -9.66
CA ALA A 129 -3.15 -10.65 -8.68
C ALA A 129 -2.68 -11.64 -7.59
N ALA A 130 -1.98 -12.71 -7.98
CA ALA A 130 -1.43 -13.68 -7.04
C ALA A 130 -0.30 -13.10 -6.17
N GLU A 131 0.49 -12.16 -6.69
CA GLU A 131 1.53 -11.47 -5.92
C GLU A 131 0.95 -10.48 -4.88
N TYR A 132 -0.16 -9.83 -5.19
CA TYR A 132 -0.90 -8.99 -4.23
C TYR A 132 -1.57 -9.80 -3.12
N VAL A 133 -1.80 -11.10 -3.33
CA VAL A 133 -2.61 -11.95 -2.45
C VAL A 133 -1.86 -13.22 -2.06
N LYS A 134 -1.10 -13.13 -0.96
CA LYS A 134 -0.32 -14.25 -0.41
C LYS A 134 -0.76 -14.56 1.00
N GLY A 135 -1.07 -15.82 1.29
CA GLY A 135 -1.43 -16.31 2.61
C GLY A 135 -0.24 -16.94 3.32
N VAL A 136 -0.27 -16.93 4.66
CA VAL A 136 0.70 -17.61 5.53
C VAL A 136 -0.02 -18.40 6.59
N ILE A 137 0.40 -19.66 6.73
CA ILE A 137 0.08 -20.53 7.84
C ILE A 137 1.33 -20.63 8.71
N LYS A 138 1.15 -20.49 10.02
CA LYS A 138 2.22 -20.64 11.00
C LYS A 138 2.11 -21.99 11.70
N ASN A 139 3.20 -22.42 12.33
CA ASN A 139 3.32 -23.66 13.08
C ASN A 139 3.08 -24.92 12.24
N VAL A 140 3.49 -24.89 10.97
CA VAL A 140 3.49 -26.07 10.11
C VAL A 140 4.70 -26.94 10.45
N ASP A 141 4.48 -28.25 10.61
CA ASP A 141 5.54 -29.22 10.90
C ASP A 141 6.67 -29.09 9.88
N ILE A 142 7.92 -29.11 10.35
CA ILE A 142 9.13 -28.98 9.54
C ILE A 142 9.45 -30.26 8.75
N SER A 143 8.94 -31.41 9.19
CA SER A 143 9.21 -32.72 8.57
C SER A 143 8.62 -32.85 7.17
N PHE A 144 7.58 -32.07 6.84
CA PHE A 144 6.96 -32.08 5.52
C PHE A 144 7.82 -31.39 4.48
N ASP A 145 8.06 -32.07 3.35
CA ASP A 145 8.66 -31.49 2.16
C ASP A 145 7.66 -30.62 1.39
N ASP A 146 8.15 -29.83 0.44
CA ASP A 146 7.31 -28.90 -0.34
C ASP A 146 6.23 -29.63 -1.15
N ALA A 147 6.50 -30.84 -1.64
CA ALA A 147 5.53 -31.64 -2.37
C ALA A 147 4.35 -32.07 -1.48
N THR A 148 4.65 -32.50 -0.25
CA THR A 148 3.64 -32.86 0.75
C THR A 148 2.87 -31.62 1.19
N LEU A 149 3.55 -30.51 1.47
CA LEU A 149 2.91 -29.23 1.84
C LEU A 149 1.94 -28.75 0.76
N LYS A 150 2.31 -28.88 -0.51
CA LYS A 150 1.44 -28.55 -1.63
C LYS A 150 0.18 -29.41 -1.63
N ARG A 151 0.28 -30.73 -1.42
CA ARG A 151 -0.88 -31.63 -1.35
C ARG A 151 -1.78 -31.36 -0.14
N LEU A 152 -1.20 -30.90 0.98
CA LEU A 152 -1.95 -30.59 2.20
C LEU A 152 -2.80 -29.32 2.06
N ILE A 153 -2.43 -28.39 1.18
CA ILE A 153 -3.11 -27.09 1.01
C ILE A 153 -3.85 -26.95 -0.32
N VAL A 154 -3.25 -27.39 -1.43
CA VAL A 154 -3.81 -27.20 -2.77
C VAL A 154 -4.72 -28.38 -3.09
N HIS A 155 -5.99 -28.25 -2.72
CA HIS A 155 -7.06 -29.23 -2.96
C HIS A 155 -8.44 -28.55 -2.93
N ASP A 156 -9.49 -29.25 -3.35
CA ASP A 156 -10.84 -28.70 -3.54
C ASP A 156 -11.46 -28.02 -2.31
N ARG A 157 -11.05 -28.42 -1.09
CA ARG A 157 -11.50 -27.78 0.16
C ARG A 157 -10.86 -26.41 0.44
N ASN A 158 -9.85 -26.02 -0.34
CA ASN A 158 -9.23 -24.69 -0.33
C ASN A 158 -9.25 -24.13 -1.78
N PRO A 159 -10.43 -23.77 -2.32
CA PRO A 159 -10.57 -23.43 -3.75
C PRO A 159 -9.78 -22.19 -4.17
N THR A 160 -9.31 -21.39 -3.21
CA THR A 160 -8.55 -20.17 -3.48
C THR A 160 -7.05 -20.40 -3.48
N ALA A 161 -6.55 -21.55 -3.03
CA ALA A 161 -5.12 -21.85 -2.96
C ALA A 161 -4.63 -22.47 -4.27
N ILE A 162 -3.66 -21.82 -4.91
CA ILE A 162 -3.12 -22.19 -6.22
C ILE A 162 -1.77 -22.91 -6.05
N GLU A 163 -0.94 -22.40 -5.14
CA GLU A 163 0.40 -22.91 -4.88
C GLU A 163 0.69 -22.83 -3.38
N ALA A 164 1.55 -23.69 -2.85
CA ALA A 164 2.07 -23.57 -1.49
C ALA A 164 3.56 -23.93 -1.44
N ARG A 165 4.32 -23.17 -0.66
CA ARG A 165 5.76 -23.37 -0.46
C ARG A 165 6.22 -22.90 0.92
N ARG A 166 7.24 -23.55 1.47
CA ARG A 166 7.81 -23.12 2.76
C ARG A 166 8.58 -21.80 2.58
N ILE A 167 8.46 -20.90 3.57
CA ILE A 167 9.26 -19.66 3.59
C ILE A 167 10.50 -19.84 4.47
N LYS A 168 11.40 -18.85 4.47
CA LYS A 168 12.66 -18.87 5.24
C LYS A 168 12.49 -19.21 6.73
N THR A 169 11.30 -19.00 7.30
CA THR A 169 10.98 -19.47 8.65
C THR A 169 10.48 -20.91 8.57
N PRO A 170 11.19 -21.88 9.18
CA PRO A 170 10.94 -23.30 8.95
C PRO A 170 9.56 -23.77 9.43
N LYS A 171 8.85 -23.02 10.28
CA LYS A 171 7.49 -23.34 10.74
C LYS A 171 6.39 -22.56 10.00
N SER A 172 6.70 -21.91 8.89
CA SER A 172 5.76 -21.07 8.16
C SER A 172 5.63 -21.53 6.71
N LEU A 173 4.38 -21.69 6.27
CA LEU A 173 4.02 -22.05 4.91
C LEU A 173 3.33 -20.85 4.24
N GLN A 174 3.80 -20.44 3.07
CA GLN A 174 3.12 -19.45 2.24
C GLN A 174 2.29 -20.19 1.19
N PHE A 175 1.11 -19.66 0.87
CA PHE A 175 0.33 -20.09 -0.28
C PHE A 175 -0.11 -18.89 -1.12
N ASP A 176 -0.16 -19.11 -2.43
CA ASP A 176 -0.59 -18.11 -3.40
C ASP A 176 -2.07 -18.36 -3.72
N GLY A 177 -2.85 -17.31 -3.94
CA GLY A 177 -4.27 -17.44 -4.17
C GLY A 177 -4.95 -16.16 -4.64
N LEU A 178 -6.21 -16.25 -5.05
CA LEU A 178 -7.00 -15.05 -5.40
C LEU A 178 -7.62 -14.38 -4.15
N ARG A 179 -7.63 -15.10 -3.03
CA ARG A 179 -8.14 -14.65 -1.74
C ARG A 179 -7.46 -15.40 -0.61
N VAL A 180 -7.13 -14.69 0.47
CA VAL A 180 -6.62 -15.29 1.72
C VAL A 180 -7.77 -15.37 2.73
N PRO A 181 -8.31 -16.56 3.02
CA PRO A 181 -9.33 -16.71 4.05
C PRO A 181 -8.74 -16.50 5.45
N SER A 182 -9.59 -16.46 6.48
CA SER A 182 -9.12 -16.44 7.89
C SER A 182 -8.62 -17.80 8.36
N THR A 183 -9.08 -18.88 7.72
CA THR A 183 -8.72 -20.27 8.02
C THR A 183 -8.61 -21.05 6.72
N VAL A 184 -7.69 -22.01 6.67
CA VAL A 184 -7.55 -22.98 5.58
C VAL A 184 -7.49 -24.38 6.15
N MET A 185 -7.86 -25.36 5.34
CA MET A 185 -7.67 -26.76 5.70
C MET A 185 -6.23 -27.18 5.34
N CYS A 186 -5.50 -27.76 6.28
CA CYS A 186 -4.15 -28.29 6.08
C CYS A 186 -4.20 -29.78 6.40
N GLY A 187 -4.27 -30.61 5.36
CA GLY A 187 -4.56 -32.03 5.50
C GLY A 187 -5.96 -32.27 6.06
N THR A 188 -6.05 -32.64 7.33
CA THR A 188 -7.32 -32.85 8.05
C THR A 188 -7.64 -31.76 9.07
N ALA A 189 -6.68 -30.86 9.36
CA ALA A 189 -6.84 -29.82 10.37
C ALA A 189 -7.33 -28.51 9.76
N ILE A 190 -8.19 -27.78 10.47
CA ILE A 190 -8.53 -26.40 10.14
C ILE A 190 -7.55 -25.49 10.90
N VAL A 191 -6.75 -24.73 10.17
CA VAL A 191 -5.70 -23.88 10.74
C VAL A 191 -5.93 -22.41 10.40
N PRO A 192 -5.61 -21.48 11.32
CA PRO A 192 -5.68 -20.06 11.03
C PRO A 192 -4.60 -19.69 10.01
N CYS A 193 -4.97 -18.82 9.08
CA CYS A 193 -4.03 -18.19 8.16
C CYS A 193 -4.18 -16.67 8.19
N SER A 194 -3.09 -16.00 7.80
CA SER A 194 -3.01 -14.55 7.75
C SER A 194 -2.36 -14.12 6.44
N LEU A 195 -2.63 -12.90 5.97
CA LEU A 195 -1.90 -12.38 4.82
C LEU A 195 -0.39 -12.39 5.11
N TYR A 196 0.42 -12.76 4.12
CA TYR A 196 1.86 -12.67 4.16
C TYR A 196 2.27 -11.21 4.38
N LYS A 197 2.99 -10.96 5.48
CA LYS A 197 3.50 -9.64 5.83
C LYS A 197 4.94 -9.52 5.33
N ARG A 198 5.14 -8.74 4.27
CA ARG A 198 6.49 -8.34 3.86
C ARG A 198 6.85 -7.01 4.52
N GLN A 199 8.01 -6.97 5.16
CA GLN A 199 8.56 -5.74 5.71
C GLN A 199 8.83 -4.75 4.57
N VAL A 200 8.43 -3.49 4.75
CA VAL A 200 8.74 -2.44 3.78
C VAL A 200 10.19 -1.98 3.99
N ASP A 201 10.96 -2.00 2.91
CA ASP A 201 12.33 -1.53 2.92
C ASP A 201 12.39 0.00 3.04
N VAL A 202 13.34 0.48 3.84
CA VAL A 202 13.73 1.89 3.88
C VAL A 202 15.19 1.97 3.46
N SER A 203 15.47 2.77 2.44
CA SER A 203 16.83 2.97 1.94
C SER A 203 17.70 3.58 3.02
N ARG A 204 18.84 2.95 3.31
CA ARG A 204 19.84 3.49 4.24
C ARG A 204 20.66 4.63 3.65
N THR A 205 20.54 4.89 2.34
CA THR A 205 21.32 5.94 1.66
C THR A 205 20.57 7.26 1.63
N CYS A 206 19.27 7.25 1.33
CA CYS A 206 18.47 8.48 1.21
C CYS A 206 17.34 8.58 2.24
N GLY A 207 17.10 7.52 3.03
CA GLY A 207 15.96 7.43 3.94
C GLY A 207 14.59 7.32 3.23
N GLY A 208 14.56 7.11 1.92
CA GLY A 208 13.34 6.89 1.17
C GLY A 208 12.72 5.53 1.48
N VAL A 209 11.39 5.47 1.48
CA VAL A 209 10.65 4.19 1.57
C VAL A 209 10.67 3.53 0.21
N GLY A 210 10.91 2.22 0.19
CA GLY A 210 10.57 1.37 -0.94
C GLY A 210 11.69 0.82 -1.80
N HIS A 211 12.91 1.22 -1.52
CA HIS A 211 14.05 0.69 -2.25
C HIS A 211 15.18 0.43 -1.29
N ARG A 212 16.02 -0.53 -1.65
CA ARG A 212 17.21 -0.85 -0.88
C ARG A 212 18.33 0.14 -1.22
N ALA A 213 19.33 0.23 -0.36
CA ALA A 213 20.45 1.16 -0.50
C ALA A 213 21.23 0.97 -1.82
N ASP A 214 21.37 -0.28 -2.27
CA ASP A 214 22.10 -0.69 -3.49
C ASP A 214 21.39 -0.32 -4.79
N VAL A 215 20.08 -0.07 -4.77
CA VAL A 215 19.27 0.33 -5.94
C VAL A 215 18.83 1.80 -5.86
N CYS A 216 19.41 2.57 -4.93
CA CYS A 216 19.03 3.95 -4.68
C CYS A 216 19.51 4.88 -5.80
N ARG A 217 18.57 5.48 -6.54
CA ARG A 217 18.88 6.53 -7.55
C ARG A 217 19.32 7.86 -6.92
N ASN A 218 19.03 8.06 -5.64
CA ASN A 218 19.32 9.28 -4.88
C ASN A 218 20.56 9.12 -3.98
N ALA A 219 21.54 8.30 -4.39
CA ALA A 219 22.71 8.02 -3.58
C ALA A 219 23.52 9.28 -3.21
N ASN A 220 23.46 10.31 -4.06
CA ASN A 220 24.17 11.58 -3.91
C ASN A 220 23.23 12.75 -3.53
N ALA A 221 22.06 12.49 -2.97
CA ALA A 221 21.12 13.56 -2.64
C ALA A 221 21.60 14.40 -1.44
N THR A 222 21.67 15.72 -1.64
CA THR A 222 22.07 16.73 -0.63
C THR A 222 21.11 16.82 0.56
N SER A 223 19.93 16.18 0.48
CA SER A 223 18.95 16.15 1.57
C SER A 223 18.60 14.70 1.91
N GLN A 224 19.29 14.16 2.91
CA GLN A 224 18.96 12.85 3.45
C GLN A 224 17.76 12.94 4.39
N LYS A 225 16.95 11.89 4.46
CA LYS A 225 15.86 11.79 5.44
C LYS A 225 16.29 10.90 6.59
N CYS A 226 15.95 11.29 7.82
CA CYS A 226 16.13 10.45 8.98
C CYS A 226 15.44 9.10 8.78
N HIS A 227 16.14 8.00 9.08
CA HIS A 227 15.61 6.66 8.88
C HIS A 227 14.46 6.33 9.86
N ASN A 228 14.48 6.94 11.04
CA ASN A 228 13.52 6.68 12.12
C ASN A 228 12.28 7.57 12.08
N CYS A 229 12.44 8.89 11.88
CA CYS A 229 11.31 9.83 11.88
C CYS A 229 10.91 10.32 10.47
N GLY A 230 11.79 10.17 9.48
CA GLY A 230 11.52 10.60 8.09
C GLY A 230 11.71 12.08 7.81
N GLU A 231 12.10 12.86 8.81
CA GLU A 231 12.39 14.28 8.69
C GLU A 231 13.66 14.52 7.87
N THR A 232 13.68 15.61 7.09
CA THR A 232 14.85 15.94 6.28
C THR A 232 15.98 16.43 7.17
N LEU A 233 17.09 15.70 7.17
CA LEU A 233 18.31 16.07 7.87
C LEU A 233 19.01 17.19 7.09
N ARG A 234 19.35 18.26 7.81
CA ARG A 234 20.32 19.25 7.36
C ARG A 234 21.66 18.89 8.00
N GLU A 235 22.76 19.09 7.27
CA GLU A 235 24.11 18.64 7.66
C GLU A 235 24.51 19.06 9.08
N ASP A 236 23.98 20.17 9.59
CA ASP A 236 24.41 20.79 10.85
C ASP A 236 23.30 20.92 11.91
N ALA A 237 22.15 20.26 11.73
CA ALA A 237 21.02 20.39 12.64
C ALA A 237 20.90 19.19 13.58
N GLU A 238 21.10 19.42 14.88
CA GLU A 238 20.67 18.49 15.92
C GLU A 238 19.15 18.34 15.84
N HIS A 239 18.65 17.14 15.54
CA HIS A 239 17.23 16.89 15.38
C HIS A 239 16.73 15.99 16.51
N HIS A 240 15.63 16.38 17.14
CA HIS A 240 14.97 15.55 18.13
C HIS A 240 14.20 14.43 17.40
N CYS A 241 14.70 13.20 17.50
CA CYS A 241 14.16 12.08 16.73
C CYS A 241 13.07 11.35 17.51
N GLU A 242 11.80 11.60 17.16
CA GLU A 242 10.69 10.74 17.56
C GLU A 242 10.41 9.70 16.47
N PRO A 243 10.55 8.39 16.75
CA PRO A 243 10.35 7.35 15.75
C PRO A 243 8.90 7.36 15.23
N LYS A 244 8.75 7.53 13.92
CA LYS A 244 7.45 7.61 13.25
C LYS A 244 7.45 6.83 11.94
N CYS A 245 6.35 6.14 11.66
CA CYS A 245 6.22 5.36 10.45
C CYS A 245 5.92 6.27 9.27
N LYS A 246 6.76 6.25 8.24
CA LYS A 246 6.61 7.06 7.01
C LYS A 246 5.37 6.69 6.19
N LEU A 247 4.71 5.58 6.53
CA LEU A 247 3.52 5.08 5.84
C LEU A 247 2.24 5.28 6.67
N CYS A 248 2.21 4.91 7.95
CA CYS A 248 0.99 5.09 8.79
C CYS A 248 1.07 6.26 9.77
N ASN A 249 2.23 6.92 9.89
CA ASN A 249 2.50 8.00 10.84
C ASN A 249 2.28 7.62 12.33
N GLY A 250 2.33 6.32 12.64
CA GLY A 250 2.30 5.80 14.01
C GLY A 250 3.67 5.82 14.70
N ASP A 251 3.68 5.62 16.02
CA ASP A 251 4.87 5.71 16.90
C ASP A 251 5.75 4.45 16.83
N HIS A 252 6.18 4.10 15.62
CA HIS A 252 7.09 2.99 15.36
C HIS A 252 7.90 3.28 14.09
N PRO A 253 9.11 2.73 13.93
CA PRO A 253 9.85 2.89 12.68
C PRO A 253 9.14 2.19 11.52
N THR A 254 9.34 2.70 10.30
CA THR A 254 8.62 2.19 9.09
C THR A 254 8.93 0.73 8.79
N ASN A 255 10.13 0.27 9.15
CA ASN A 255 10.59 -1.09 8.95
C ASN A 255 10.31 -1.98 10.18
N ALA A 256 9.48 -1.55 11.15
CA ALA A 256 9.16 -2.37 12.31
C ALA A 256 8.35 -3.62 11.91
N LYS A 257 8.44 -4.71 12.69
CA LYS A 257 7.72 -5.98 12.40
C LYS A 257 6.20 -5.87 12.56
N ASP A 258 5.75 -4.92 13.36
CA ASP A 258 4.37 -4.53 13.63
C ASP A 258 3.88 -3.42 12.68
N ALA A 259 4.73 -2.91 11.78
CA ALA A 259 4.29 -2.00 10.73
C ALA A 259 3.15 -2.64 9.94
N PHE A 260 2.12 -1.82 9.67
CA PHE A 260 0.80 -2.11 9.09
C PHE A 260 0.69 -3.33 8.16
N THR A 261 -0.51 -3.91 8.13
CA THR A 261 -0.74 -5.21 7.49
C THR A 261 -1.91 -5.14 6.53
N PHE A 262 -1.71 -5.58 5.30
CA PHE A 262 -2.78 -5.72 4.33
C PHE A 262 -3.60 -6.98 4.65
N HIS A 263 -4.92 -6.95 4.47
CA HIS A 263 -5.79 -8.14 4.47
C HIS A 263 -6.60 -8.13 3.18
N THR A 264 -6.80 -9.26 2.54
CA THR A 264 -7.66 -9.35 1.37
C THR A 264 -8.97 -10.05 1.73
N TRP A 265 -10.08 -9.62 1.15
CA TRP A 265 -11.40 -10.25 1.31
C TRP A 265 -11.94 -10.65 -0.05
#